data_AF-A0A918Y093-F1
#
_entry.id   AF-A0A918Y093-F1
#
_cell.length_a   1.000
_cell.length_b   1.000
_cell.length_c   1.000
_cell.angle_alpha   90.00
_cell.angle_beta   90.00
_cell.angle_gamma   90.00
#
_symmetry.space_group_name_H-M   'P 1'
#
loop_
_entity.id
_entity.type
_entity.pdbx_description
1 polymer ?
#
loop_
_entity_poly.entity_id
_entity_poly.type
_entity_poly.pdbx_seq_one_letter_code
_entity_poly.pdbx_strand_id
1 'polypeptide(L)'
;MSRAVLMLAPPAFARASMRSPVAFRCEATAHDLSGFREVLLATYRGRSPRLAARWLRAEAHYLAWLLSPDPGALFLRDAPLTTACPDVPRPDAELLAWADSDHAYEHALRSLAAGRAFVFTVTDYDARYSLRVYPLPTSRQAPPQAPVPARCPPHSPAGTGRHRRPRGRRTTR
;
A
#
# COMPACT_ATOMS: atom_id res chain seq x y z
N MET A 1 63.93 12.05 20.42
CA MET A 1 63.89 11.49 19.05
C MET A 1 62.49 10.93 18.81
N SER A 2 61.77 11.57 17.88
CA SER A 2 60.53 11.15 17.17
C SER A 2 59.25 10.84 17.98
N ARG A 3 58.03 11.11 17.52
CA ARG A 3 57.38 12.10 16.61
C ARG A 3 55.89 11.79 16.81
N ALA A 4 55.05 12.78 17.12
CA ALA A 4 53.62 12.58 17.31
C ALA A 4 52.94 12.15 15.99
N VAL A 5 51.95 11.25 16.07
CA VAL A 5 50.87 11.16 15.09
C VAL A 5 49.57 10.83 15.83
N LEU A 6 48.75 11.87 16.04
CA LEU A 6 47.32 11.75 16.27
C LEU A 6 46.68 11.26 14.96
N MET A 7 45.97 10.14 15.01
CA MET A 7 45.07 9.73 13.93
C MET A 7 43.63 9.79 14.47
N LEU A 8 42.88 10.79 13.99
CA LEU A 8 41.43 10.80 14.06
C LEU A 8 40.92 9.64 13.20
N ALA A 9 40.29 8.64 13.81
CA ALA A 9 39.46 7.71 13.07
C ALA A 9 38.19 8.46 12.61
N PRO A 10 37.81 8.38 11.33
CA PRO A 10 36.60 9.04 10.84
C PRO A 10 35.36 8.42 11.50
N PRO A 11 34.27 9.19 11.71
CA PRO A 11 33.02 8.58 12.10
C PRO A 11 32.61 7.62 10.98
N ALA A 12 32.48 6.34 11.32
CA ALA A 12 31.68 5.43 10.52
C ALA A 12 30.23 5.96 10.59
N PHE A 13 29.91 6.93 9.73
CA PHE A 13 28.55 7.07 9.24
C PHE A 13 28.26 5.73 8.58
N ALA A 14 27.70 4.82 9.39
CA ALA A 14 26.95 3.69 8.90
C ALA A 14 26.05 4.26 7.82
N ARG A 15 26.37 3.96 6.55
CA ARG A 15 25.53 4.28 5.42
C ARG A 15 24.18 3.71 5.80
N ALA A 16 23.26 4.58 6.22
CA ALA A 16 21.89 4.22 6.44
C ALA A 16 21.49 3.50 5.17
N SER A 17 21.25 2.19 5.28
CA SER A 17 20.82 1.38 4.15
C SER A 17 19.62 2.12 3.59
N MET A 18 19.80 2.78 2.44
CA MET A 18 18.75 3.51 1.74
C MET A 18 17.82 2.45 1.17
N ARG A 19 17.12 1.74 2.06
CA ARG A 19 16.01 0.87 1.70
C ARG A 19 15.00 1.82 1.07
N SER A 20 14.77 1.64 -0.22
CA SER A 20 13.72 2.36 -0.95
C SER A 20 12.44 2.31 -0.12
N PRO A 21 11.67 3.41 -0.03
CA PRO A 21 10.53 3.52 0.90
C PRO A 21 9.44 2.46 0.67
N VAL A 22 9.56 1.23 1.19
CA VAL A 22 8.60 0.15 0.87
C VAL A 22 7.18 0.54 1.26
N ALA A 23 6.29 0.60 0.27
CA ALA A 23 4.86 0.72 0.50
C ALA A 23 4.26 -0.68 0.65
N PHE A 24 3.07 -0.79 1.21
CA PHE A 24 2.41 -2.07 1.45
C PHE A 24 1.02 -2.05 0.82
N ARG A 25 0.69 -3.05 0.01
CA ARG A 25 -0.67 -3.32 -0.45
C ARG A 25 -1.26 -4.36 0.48
N CYS A 26 -2.38 -4.03 1.10
CA CYS A 26 -3.06 -4.88 2.06
C CYS A 26 -4.46 -5.17 1.53
N GLU A 27 -4.89 -6.43 1.59
CA GLU A 27 -6.12 -6.91 0.97
C GLU A 27 -6.80 -7.95 1.83
N ALA A 28 -8.12 -7.84 1.96
CA ALA A 28 -8.98 -8.87 2.49
C ALA A 28 -9.78 -9.45 1.34
N THR A 29 -9.78 -10.77 1.21
CA THR A 29 -10.37 -11.48 0.08
C THR A 29 -11.19 -12.66 0.58
N ALA A 30 -12.32 -12.93 -0.06
CA ALA A 30 -13.07 -14.17 0.10
C ALA A 30 -12.96 -14.96 -1.21
N HIS A 31 -12.60 -16.23 -1.10
CA HIS A 31 -12.65 -17.17 -2.20
C HIS A 31 -13.77 -18.18 -1.96
N ASP A 32 -14.44 -18.61 -3.02
CA ASP A 32 -15.20 -19.86 -2.91
C ASP A 32 -14.23 -21.04 -2.73
N LEU A 33 -14.70 -22.15 -2.16
CA LEU A 33 -13.84 -23.34 -1.96
C LEU A 33 -13.38 -23.98 -3.28
N SER A 34 -14.08 -23.69 -4.39
CA SER A 34 -13.66 -24.12 -5.72
C SER A 34 -12.42 -23.39 -6.23
N GLY A 35 -12.15 -22.19 -5.71
CA GLY A 35 -11.07 -21.30 -6.12
C GLY A 35 -11.33 -20.52 -7.41
N PHE A 36 -12.51 -20.66 -8.01
CA PHE A 36 -12.85 -19.98 -9.27
C PHE A 36 -13.36 -18.56 -9.07
N ARG A 37 -13.85 -18.21 -7.86
CA ARG A 37 -14.34 -16.87 -7.55
C ARG A 37 -13.54 -16.27 -6.41
N GLU A 38 -13.08 -15.05 -6.63
CA GLU A 38 -12.46 -14.20 -5.61
C GLU A 38 -13.23 -12.89 -5.52
N VAL A 39 -13.59 -12.52 -4.30
CA VAL A 39 -14.22 -11.24 -3.98
C VAL A 39 -13.28 -10.45 -3.07
N LEU A 40 -12.97 -9.23 -3.49
CA LEU A 40 -12.20 -8.29 -2.69
C LEU A 40 -13.12 -7.64 -1.66
N LEU A 41 -12.86 -7.87 -0.38
CA LEU A 41 -13.66 -7.36 0.73
C LEU A 41 -13.18 -5.99 1.19
N ALA A 42 -11.86 -5.82 1.29
CA ALA A 42 -11.24 -4.57 1.72
C ALA A 42 -9.84 -4.40 1.15
N THR A 43 -9.40 -3.15 1.05
CA THR A 43 -8.01 -2.82 0.69
C THR A 43 -7.47 -1.68 1.53
N TYR A 44 -6.16 -1.69 1.74
CA TYR A 44 -5.44 -0.61 2.39
C TYR A 44 -4.04 -0.45 1.83
N ARG A 45 -3.57 0.80 1.74
CA ARG A 45 -2.19 1.12 1.37
C ARG A 45 -1.41 1.61 2.59
N GLY A 46 -0.55 0.74 3.11
CA GLY A 46 0.34 1.05 4.22
C GLY A 46 1.61 1.75 3.77
N ARG A 47 2.05 2.76 4.53
CA ARG A 47 3.34 3.45 4.32
C ARG A 47 4.47 2.89 5.19
N SER A 48 4.17 1.90 6.01
CA SER A 48 5.14 1.24 6.89
C SER A 48 4.67 -0.17 7.26
N PRO A 49 5.59 -1.07 7.66
CA PRO A 49 5.24 -2.40 8.16
C PRO A 49 4.25 -2.36 9.33
N ARG A 50 4.44 -1.40 10.25
CA ARG A 50 3.57 -1.24 11.43
C ARG A 50 2.15 -0.88 11.06
N LEU A 51 1.95 0.04 10.10
CA LEU A 51 0.61 0.40 9.66
C LEU A 51 -0.08 -0.76 8.93
N ALA A 52 0.66 -1.51 8.11
CA ALA A 52 0.12 -2.68 7.45
C ALA A 52 -0.26 -3.81 8.44
N ALA A 53 0.57 -4.07 9.45
CA ALA A 53 0.26 -5.02 10.52
C ALA A 53 -0.94 -4.57 11.37
N ARG A 54 -1.04 -3.28 11.69
CA ARG A 54 -2.22 -2.73 12.39
C ARG A 54 -3.49 -2.88 11.58
N TRP A 55 -3.41 -2.63 10.27
CA TRP A 55 -4.54 -2.86 9.38
C TRP A 55 -4.95 -4.33 9.38
N LEU A 56 -4.01 -5.29 9.27
CA LEU A 56 -4.32 -6.72 9.37
C LEU A 56 -5.09 -7.07 10.64
N ARG A 57 -4.62 -6.60 11.80
CA ARG A 57 -5.28 -6.84 13.11
C ARG A 57 -6.69 -6.25 13.16
N ALA A 58 -6.84 -5.01 12.71
CA ALA A 58 -8.15 -4.36 12.66
C ALA A 58 -9.12 -5.07 11.72
N GLU A 59 -8.65 -5.48 10.54
CA GLU A 59 -9.45 -6.18 9.54
C GLU A 59 -9.84 -7.59 10.02
N ALA A 60 -8.96 -8.29 10.73
CA ALA A 60 -9.28 -9.57 11.35
C ALA A 60 -10.41 -9.45 12.38
N HIS A 61 -10.36 -8.46 13.27
CA HIS A 61 -11.46 -8.18 14.19
C HIS A 61 -12.76 -7.85 13.47
N TYR A 62 -12.67 -7.02 12.43
CA TYR A 62 -13.84 -6.60 11.66
C TYR A 62 -14.51 -7.78 10.94
N LEU A 63 -13.72 -8.62 10.26
CA LEU A 63 -14.25 -9.82 9.61
C LEU A 63 -14.84 -10.80 10.62
N ALA A 64 -14.18 -11.01 11.76
CA ALA A 64 -14.74 -11.88 12.79
C ALA A 64 -16.11 -11.40 13.29
N TRP A 65 -16.25 -10.09 13.50
CA TRP A 65 -17.53 -9.49 13.90
C TRP A 65 -18.60 -9.67 12.82
N LEU A 66 -18.25 -9.54 11.54
CA LEU A 66 -19.18 -9.79 10.43
C LEU A 66 -19.58 -11.26 10.30
N LEU A 67 -18.68 -12.19 10.59
CA LEU A 67 -18.90 -13.63 10.48
C LEU A 67 -19.66 -14.21 11.67
N SER A 68 -19.65 -13.53 12.82
CA SER A 68 -20.42 -13.90 14.01
C SER A 68 -21.35 -12.77 14.45
N PRO A 69 -22.36 -12.41 13.64
CA PRO A 69 -23.32 -11.39 14.01
C PRO A 69 -24.16 -11.82 15.22
N ASP A 70 -24.63 -10.85 16.00
CA ASP A 70 -25.61 -11.10 17.07
C ASP A 70 -26.88 -11.74 16.45
N PRO A 71 -27.32 -12.92 16.92
CA PRO A 71 -28.58 -13.53 16.48
C PRO A 71 -29.80 -12.60 16.65
N GLY A 72 -29.75 -11.65 17.59
CA GLY A 72 -30.78 -10.63 17.78
C GLY A 72 -30.71 -9.44 16.82
N ALA A 73 -29.73 -9.40 15.91
CA ALA A 73 -29.54 -8.27 14.99
C ALA A 73 -30.74 -8.11 14.05
N LEU A 74 -31.17 -6.87 13.83
CA LEU A 74 -32.37 -6.54 13.07
C LEU A 74 -32.38 -7.13 11.64
N PHE A 75 -31.21 -7.25 11.00
CA PHE A 75 -31.09 -7.82 9.66
C PHE A 75 -31.22 -9.35 9.61
N LEU A 76 -31.17 -10.03 10.76
CA LEU A 76 -31.40 -11.47 10.90
C LEU A 76 -32.79 -11.82 11.43
N ARG A 77 -33.64 -10.81 11.70
CA ARG A 77 -34.92 -10.98 12.39
C ARG A 77 -35.81 -12.08 11.80
N ASP A 78 -35.83 -12.18 10.48
CA ASP A 78 -36.65 -13.14 9.74
C ASP A 78 -35.82 -14.28 9.11
N ALA A 79 -34.52 -14.37 9.45
CA ALA A 79 -33.64 -15.40 8.94
C ALA A 79 -33.87 -16.73 9.69
N PRO A 80 -33.89 -17.88 9.00
CA PRO A 80 -33.99 -19.18 9.64
C PRO A 80 -32.64 -19.54 10.31
N LEU A 81 -32.45 -19.08 11.54
CA LEU A 81 -31.24 -19.37 12.31
C LEU A 81 -31.29 -20.81 12.84
N THR A 82 -30.18 -21.52 12.73
CA THR A 82 -30.00 -22.86 13.30
C THR A 82 -28.77 -22.86 14.20
N THR A 83 -28.81 -23.67 15.27
CA THR A 83 -27.65 -23.87 16.12
C THR A 83 -26.61 -24.70 15.38
N ALA A 84 -25.41 -24.15 15.20
CA ALA A 84 -24.31 -24.87 14.58
C ALA A 84 -23.87 -26.06 15.45
N CYS A 85 -23.52 -27.18 14.80
CA CYS A 85 -22.86 -28.31 15.45
C CYS A 85 -21.48 -27.88 15.97
N PRO A 86 -20.98 -28.41 17.10
CA PRO A 86 -19.66 -28.06 17.64
C PRO A 86 -18.48 -28.29 16.68
N ASP A 87 -18.62 -29.21 15.71
CA ASP A 87 -17.56 -29.54 14.74
C ASP A 87 -17.54 -28.62 13.50
N VAL A 88 -18.45 -27.63 13.42
CA VAL A 88 -18.49 -26.69 12.30
C VAL A 88 -17.30 -25.72 12.39
N PRO A 89 -16.60 -25.43 11.27
CA PRO A 89 -15.55 -24.41 11.25
C PRO A 89 -16.00 -23.09 11.87
N ARG A 90 -15.13 -22.48 12.67
CA ARG A 90 -15.38 -21.20 13.35
C ARG A 90 -14.37 -20.16 12.88
N PRO A 91 -14.48 -19.68 11.63
CA PRO A 91 -13.55 -18.71 11.08
C PRO A 91 -13.54 -17.40 11.88
N ASP A 92 -14.68 -17.03 12.48
CA ASP A 92 -14.82 -15.91 13.41
C ASP A 92 -13.88 -16.06 14.62
N ALA A 93 -13.89 -17.24 15.25
CA ALA A 93 -13.07 -17.51 16.42
C ALA A 93 -11.57 -17.58 16.07
N GLU A 94 -11.22 -18.15 14.92
CA GLU A 94 -9.84 -18.18 14.43
C GLU A 94 -9.31 -16.76 14.12
N LEU A 95 -10.13 -15.92 13.47
CA LEU A 95 -9.80 -14.52 13.21
C LEU A 95 -9.60 -13.73 14.51
N LEU A 96 -10.49 -13.91 15.49
CA LEU A 96 -10.35 -13.28 16.82
C LEU A 96 -9.10 -13.77 17.54
N ALA A 97 -8.87 -15.09 17.59
CA ALA A 97 -7.70 -15.65 18.24
C ALA A 97 -6.39 -15.14 17.62
N TRP A 98 -6.34 -15.00 16.29
CA TRP A 98 -5.20 -14.38 15.62
C TRP A 98 -5.07 -12.89 15.97
N ALA A 99 -6.19 -12.16 15.93
CA ALA A 99 -6.21 -10.73 16.20
C ALA A 99 -5.79 -10.41 17.64
N ASP A 100 -6.24 -11.18 18.63
CA ASP A 100 -5.90 -11.00 20.05
C ASP A 100 -4.50 -11.49 20.42
N SER A 101 -3.86 -12.29 19.56
CA SER A 101 -2.52 -12.82 19.81
C SER A 101 -1.42 -11.79 19.48
N ASP A 102 -0.79 -11.24 20.51
CA ASP A 102 0.38 -10.36 20.34
C ASP A 102 1.55 -11.08 19.65
N HIS A 103 1.73 -12.37 19.91
CA HIS A 103 2.75 -13.17 19.23
C HIS A 103 2.50 -13.24 17.71
N ALA A 104 1.24 -13.46 17.30
CA ALA A 104 0.87 -13.51 15.90
C ALA A 104 1.06 -12.14 15.21
N TYR A 105 0.66 -11.07 15.88
CA TYR A 105 0.88 -9.69 15.42
C TYR A 105 2.38 -9.37 15.26
N GLU A 106 3.21 -9.71 16.25
CA GLU A 106 4.65 -9.51 16.19
C GLU A 106 5.33 -10.33 15.09
N HIS A 107 4.87 -11.56 14.87
CA HIS A 107 5.34 -12.39 13.77
C HIS A 107 5.02 -11.76 12.40
N ALA A 108 3.79 -11.25 12.22
CA ALA A 108 3.40 -10.54 11.01
C ALA A 108 4.24 -9.27 10.82
N LEU A 109 4.40 -8.45 11.87
CA LEU A 109 5.20 -7.24 11.83
C LEU A 109 6.67 -7.52 11.47
N ARG A 110 7.29 -8.54 12.08
CA ARG A 110 8.67 -8.94 11.76
C ARG A 110 8.81 -9.40 10.31
N SER A 111 7.82 -10.12 9.78
CA SER A 111 7.82 -10.54 8.38
C SER A 111 7.73 -9.36 7.42
N LEU A 112 6.84 -8.41 7.68
CA LEU A 112 6.69 -7.20 6.87
C LEU A 112 7.91 -6.27 6.96
N ALA A 113 8.51 -6.13 8.14
CA ALA A 113 9.73 -5.35 8.35
C ALA A 113 10.96 -5.95 7.64
N ALA A 114 10.96 -7.26 7.44
CA ALA A 114 11.94 -7.96 6.63
C ALA A 114 11.64 -7.89 5.11
N GLY A 115 10.58 -7.20 4.70
CA GLY A 115 10.20 -7.08 3.29
C GLY A 115 9.59 -8.35 2.70
N ARG A 116 9.04 -9.24 3.55
CA ARG A 116 8.31 -10.44 3.10
C ARG A 116 6.81 -10.16 3.06
N ALA A 117 6.11 -10.84 2.16
CA ALA A 117 4.65 -10.88 2.20
C ALA A 117 4.16 -11.64 3.45
N PHE A 118 2.96 -11.32 3.88
CA PHE A 118 2.27 -12.04 4.95
C PHE A 118 0.87 -12.41 4.47
N VAL A 119 0.47 -13.65 4.75
CA VAL A 119 -0.87 -14.16 4.43
C VAL A 119 -1.39 -14.91 5.66
N PHE A 120 -2.60 -14.56 6.09
CA PHE A 120 -3.37 -15.30 7.07
C PHE A 120 -4.68 -15.72 6.42
N THR A 121 -5.08 -16.97 6.61
CA THR A 121 -6.23 -17.56 5.93
C THR A 121 -7.03 -18.40 6.91
N VAL A 122 -8.34 -18.22 6.90
CA VAL A 122 -9.31 -19.05 7.62
C VAL A 122 -10.32 -19.61 6.63
N THR A 123 -10.88 -20.77 6.91
CA THR A 123 -11.82 -21.45 6.02
C THR A 123 -13.14 -21.67 6.74
N ASP A 124 -14.21 -21.24 6.10
CA ASP A 124 -15.61 -21.49 6.47
C ASP A 124 -16.14 -22.69 5.66
N TYR A 125 -17.42 -23.03 5.82
CA TYR A 125 -18.07 -24.14 5.14
C TYR A 125 -18.10 -23.99 3.61
N ASP A 126 -18.22 -22.77 3.09
CA ASP A 126 -18.35 -22.48 1.64
C ASP A 126 -17.35 -21.45 1.10
N ALA A 127 -16.61 -20.79 1.98
CA ALA A 127 -15.69 -19.73 1.63
C ALA A 127 -14.36 -19.81 2.39
N ARG A 128 -13.31 -19.24 1.78
CA ARG A 128 -11.99 -19.06 2.38
C ARG A 128 -11.67 -17.58 2.44
N TYR A 129 -11.49 -17.05 3.65
CA TYR A 129 -11.12 -15.67 3.88
C TYR A 129 -9.61 -15.56 3.99
N SER A 130 -9.01 -14.60 3.28
CA SER A 130 -7.56 -14.35 3.33
C SER A 130 -7.27 -12.88 3.57
N LEU A 131 -6.45 -12.62 4.58
CA LEU A 131 -5.82 -11.33 4.87
C LEU A 131 -4.39 -11.35 4.34
N ARG A 132 -4.11 -10.52 3.34
CA ARG A 132 -2.87 -10.53 2.57
C ARG A 132 -2.19 -9.17 2.64
N VAL A 133 -0.88 -9.17 2.85
CA VAL A 133 -0.06 -7.96 2.76
C VAL A 133 1.16 -8.23 1.90
N TYR A 134 1.32 -7.38 0.89
CA TYR A 134 2.42 -7.43 -0.06
C TYR A 134 3.29 -6.17 0.06
N PRO A 135 4.58 -6.30 0.34
CA PRO A 135 5.53 -5.19 0.20
C PRO A 135 5.66 -4.84 -1.28
N LEU A 136 5.43 -3.56 -1.59
CA LEU A 136 5.61 -2.98 -2.90
C LEU A 136 6.96 -2.24 -2.93
N PRO A 137 7.87 -2.60 -3.85
CA PRO A 137 9.05 -1.78 -4.09
C PRO A 137 8.57 -0.41 -4.57
N THR A 138 8.87 0.61 -3.78
CA THR A 138 8.53 1.98 -4.12
C THR A 138 9.60 2.46 -5.08
N SER A 139 9.36 2.26 -6.37
CA SER A 139 10.23 2.85 -7.38
C SER A 139 10.04 4.36 -7.35
N ARG A 140 11.07 5.08 -6.87
CA ARG A 140 11.26 6.47 -7.25
C ARG A 140 12.64 6.61 -7.87
N GLN A 141 12.79 6.07 -9.07
CA GLN A 141 13.70 6.66 -10.04
C GLN A 141 12.82 7.28 -11.11
N ALA A 142 12.71 8.61 -11.08
CA ALA A 142 12.52 9.32 -12.34
C ALA A 142 13.66 8.84 -13.26
N PRO A 143 13.41 8.51 -14.54
CA PRO A 143 14.48 8.33 -15.49
C PRO A 143 15.44 9.52 -15.33
N PRO A 144 16.78 9.35 -15.36
CA PRO A 144 17.67 10.49 -15.48
C PRO A 144 17.11 11.30 -16.64
N GLN A 145 16.58 12.50 -16.34
CA GLN A 145 16.13 13.42 -17.35
C GLN A 145 17.36 13.58 -18.25
N ALA A 146 17.31 13.02 -19.46
CA ALA A 146 18.35 13.29 -20.44
C ALA A 146 18.49 14.81 -20.47
N PRO A 147 19.72 15.35 -20.40
CA PRO A 147 19.90 16.80 -20.42
C PRO A 147 19.12 17.31 -21.62
N VAL A 148 18.10 18.14 -21.34
CA VAL A 148 17.30 18.80 -22.36
C VAL A 148 18.32 19.40 -23.33
N PRO A 149 18.36 18.97 -24.61
CA PRO A 149 19.30 19.57 -25.55
C PRO A 149 19.03 21.07 -25.53
N ALA A 150 20.09 21.83 -25.29
CA ALA A 150 20.04 23.27 -25.19
C ALA A 150 19.20 23.81 -26.35
N ARG A 151 18.18 24.60 -26.02
CA ARG A 151 17.40 25.37 -26.99
C ARG A 151 18.38 25.94 -28.02
N CYS A 152 18.19 25.61 -29.29
CA CYS A 152 18.84 26.33 -30.37
C CYS A 152 18.63 27.84 -30.15
N PRO A 153 19.67 28.67 -30.23
CA PRO A 153 19.47 30.11 -30.15
C PRO A 153 18.53 30.53 -31.30
N PRO A 154 17.54 31.41 -31.06
CA PRO A 154 16.79 31.98 -32.15
C PRO A 154 17.76 32.74 -33.05
N HIS A 155 17.85 32.34 -34.30
CA HIS A 155 18.47 33.14 -35.34
C HIS A 155 17.75 34.49 -35.40
N SER A 156 18.48 35.56 -35.10
CA SER A 156 18.08 36.92 -35.46
C SER A 156 18.31 37.12 -36.95
N PRO A 157 17.27 37.37 -37.78
CA PRO A 157 17.51 38.04 -39.04
C PRO A 157 17.60 39.55 -38.74
N ALA A 158 18.84 40.03 -38.65
CA ALA A 158 19.14 41.44 -38.81
C ALA A 158 19.17 41.75 -40.32
N GLY A 159 18.50 42.82 -40.73
CA GLY A 159 18.64 43.39 -42.07
C GLY A 159 17.30 43.69 -42.73
N THR A 160 16.66 44.81 -42.38
CA THR A 160 16.63 46.05 -43.19
C THR A 160 15.69 46.01 -44.39
N GLY A 161 14.66 46.87 -44.37
CA GLY A 161 13.91 47.18 -45.59
C GLY A 161 12.64 47.98 -45.33
N ARG A 162 12.78 49.30 -45.27
CA ARG A 162 11.70 50.30 -45.18
C ARG A 162 10.68 50.13 -46.32
N HIS A 163 9.39 50.38 -46.07
CA HIS A 163 8.61 51.30 -46.92
C HIS A 163 7.40 51.91 -46.17
N ARG A 164 7.17 53.19 -46.45
CA ARG A 164 6.21 54.13 -45.85
C ARG A 164 4.74 53.83 -46.25
N ARG A 165 3.82 54.07 -45.29
CA ARG A 165 2.53 54.87 -45.27
C ARG A 165 1.79 55.19 -46.60
N PRO A 166 0.48 55.60 -46.63
CA PRO A 166 -0.43 56.01 -45.52
C PRO A 166 -1.95 55.62 -45.63
N ARG A 167 -2.69 55.95 -44.56
CA ARG A 167 -4.11 56.42 -44.43
C ARG A 167 -5.17 55.98 -45.47
N GLY A 168 -6.20 55.29 -44.96
CA GLY A 168 -7.58 55.35 -45.43
C GLY A 168 -8.52 55.62 -44.25
N ARG A 169 -9.48 56.52 -44.44
CA ARG A 169 -10.39 57.15 -43.46
C ARG A 169 -11.82 56.62 -43.71
N ARG A 170 -12.69 56.70 -42.68
CA ARG A 170 -14.19 56.65 -42.73
C ARG A 170 -14.79 55.24 -42.94
N THR A 171 -15.95 54.83 -42.39
CA THR A 171 -17.13 55.56 -41.85
C THR A 171 -18.02 54.60 -41.02
N THR A 172 -18.69 55.15 -39.99
CA THR A 172 -20.04 54.83 -39.47
C THR A 172 -20.77 53.54 -39.90
N ARG A 173 -21.26 52.77 -38.93
CA ARG A 173 -22.67 52.84 -38.47
C ARG A 173 -22.81 52.20 -37.09
#